data_AF-A0A261GG06-F1
#
_entry.id   AF-A0A261GG06-F1
#
_cell.length_a   1.000
_cell.length_b   1.000
_cell.length_c   1.000
_cell.angle_alpha   90.00
_cell.angle_beta   90.00
_cell.angle_gamma   90.00
#
_symmetry.space_group_name_H-M   'P 1'
#
loop_
_entity.id
_entity.type
_entity.pdbx_description
1 polymer ?
#
loop_
_entity_poly.entity_id
_entity_poly.type
_entity_poly.pdbx_seq_one_letter_code
_entity_poly.pdbx_strand_id
1 'polypeptide(L)'
;MDAIFEFFNTITDWLTTDQYSFWEELVAYVLVQVTIWKIEFMIWSMQFSWGVAHAILDQLNISAQINQLWGNADATVAGWLTFLRVPDAMNMVLSAGVTKFVMRMVGFA
;
A
#
# COMPACT_ATOMS: atom_id res chain seq x y z
N MET A 1 52.24 23.57 -7.26
CA MET A 1 52.25 22.84 -8.56
C MET A 1 51.92 21.37 -8.31
N ASP A 2 52.40 20.79 -7.20
CA ASP A 2 52.15 19.40 -6.81
C ASP A 2 50.67 19.05 -6.56
N ALA A 3 49.89 19.93 -5.92
CA ALA A 3 48.46 19.69 -5.68
C ALA A 3 47.63 19.56 -6.97
N ILE A 4 48.06 20.21 -8.05
CA ILE A 4 47.39 20.08 -9.36
C ILE A 4 47.72 18.72 -9.96
N PHE A 5 48.98 18.27 -9.89
CA PHE A 5 49.36 16.94 -10.35
C PHE A 5 48.72 15.82 -9.52
N GLU A 6 48.60 16.00 -8.21
CA GLU A 6 47.92 15.06 -7.31
C GLU A 6 46.41 14.97 -7.62
N PHE A 7 45.78 16.09 -7.95
CA PHE A 7 44.39 16.12 -8.43
C PHE A 7 44.25 15.35 -9.76
N PHE A 8 45.11 15.60 -10.75
CA PHE A 8 45.05 14.87 -12.03
C PHE A 8 45.35 13.37 -11.87
N ASN A 9 46.26 12.99 -10.97
CA ASN A 9 46.54 11.58 -10.67
C ASN A 9 45.35 10.90 -9.98
N THR A 10 44.73 11.55 -8.99
CA THR A 10 43.52 11.02 -8.31
C THR A 10 42.36 10.85 -9.28
N ILE A 11 42.14 11.82 -10.18
CA ILE A 11 41.09 11.72 -11.20
C ILE A 11 41.39 10.61 -12.20
N THR A 12 42.66 10.44 -12.60
CA THR A 12 43.05 9.38 -13.53
C THR A 12 42.89 8.00 -12.90
N ASP A 13 43.29 7.82 -11.64
CA ASP A 13 43.18 6.56 -10.91
C ASP A 13 41.71 6.19 -10.63
N TRP A 14 40.86 7.17 -10.30
CA TRP A 14 39.41 6.96 -10.21
C TRP A 14 38.80 6.49 -11.54
N LEU A 15 39.26 7.06 -12.66
CA LEU A 15 38.77 6.73 -14.00
C LEU A 15 39.24 5.33 -14.47
N THR A 16 40.43 4.89 -14.07
CA THR A 16 41.01 3.62 -14.52
C THR A 16 40.74 2.45 -13.59
N THR A 17 40.63 2.69 -12.28
CA THR A 17 40.69 1.63 -11.27
C THR A 17 39.40 1.56 -10.43
N ASP A 18 38.88 2.70 -9.95
CA ASP A 18 37.76 2.73 -8.99
C ASP A 18 36.36 2.92 -9.63
N GLN A 19 36.29 3.11 -10.96
CA GLN A 19 35.01 3.30 -11.64
C GLN A 19 34.03 2.13 -11.41
N TYR A 20 34.53 0.89 -11.35
CA TYR A 20 33.69 -0.30 -11.25
C TYR A 20 33.01 -0.42 -9.88
N SER A 21 33.75 -0.18 -8.78
CA SER A 21 33.21 -0.21 -7.42
C SER A 21 32.21 0.92 -7.18
N PHE A 22 32.44 2.10 -7.74
CA PHE A 22 31.50 3.22 -7.68
C PHE A 22 30.14 2.88 -8.33
N TRP A 23 30.14 2.25 -9.51
CA TRP A 23 28.90 1.85 -10.17
C TRP A 23 28.17 0.74 -9.42
N GLU A 24 28.89 -0.21 -8.83
CA GLU A 24 28.29 -1.28 -8.01
C GLU A 24 27.57 -0.71 -6.77
N GLU A 25 28.23 0.18 -6.04
CA GLU A 25 27.64 0.86 -4.88
C GLU A 25 26.47 1.76 -5.26
N LEU A 26 26.58 2.49 -6.38
CA LEU A 26 25.51 3.35 -6.88
C LEU A 26 24.29 2.53 -7.28
N VAL A 27 24.47 1.43 -8.01
CA VAL A 27 23.37 0.55 -8.41
C VAL A 27 22.73 -0.11 -7.19
N ALA A 28 23.52 -0.55 -6.21
CA ALA A 28 23.00 -1.07 -4.95
C ALA A 28 22.16 -0.02 -4.20
N TYR A 29 22.66 1.21 -4.07
CA TYR A 29 21.94 2.32 -3.45
C TYR A 29 20.64 2.66 -4.18
N VAL A 30 20.67 2.73 -5.51
CA VAL A 30 19.48 3.00 -6.33
C VAL A 30 18.45 1.88 -6.19
N LEU A 31 18.86 0.61 -6.19
CA LEU A 31 17.93 -0.51 -6.01
C LEU A 31 17.27 -0.51 -4.63
N VAL A 32 18.01 -0.20 -3.58
CA VAL A 32 17.45 -0.03 -2.23
C VAL A 32 16.43 1.10 -2.22
N GLN A 33 16.77 2.25 -2.81
CA GLN A 33 15.89 3.40 -2.84
C GLN A 33 14.62 3.16 -3.65
N VAL A 34 14.73 2.50 -4.81
CA VAL A 34 13.58 2.09 -5.64
C VAL A 34 12.69 1.11 -4.88
N THR A 35 13.27 0.21 -4.08
CA THR A 35 12.50 -0.74 -3.26
C THR A 35 11.73 -0.02 -2.16
N ILE A 36 12.34 0.94 -1.47
CA ILE A 36 11.67 1.77 -0.46
C ILE A 36 10.52 2.54 -1.10
N TRP A 37 10.76 3.21 -2.22
CA TRP A 37 9.75 3.95 -2.97
C TRP A 37 8.58 3.07 -3.40
N LYS A 38 8.86 1.84 -3.85
CA LYS A 38 7.83 0.88 -4.23
C LYS A 38 6.93 0.50 -3.04
N ILE A 39 7.52 0.31 -1.86
CA ILE A 39 6.78 -0.02 -0.63
C ILE A 39 5.94 1.17 -0.18
N GLU A 40 6.49 2.38 -0.17
CA GLU A 40 5.76 3.60 0.17
C GLU A 40 4.58 3.84 -0.77
N PHE A 41 4.81 3.64 -2.08
CA PHE A 41 3.75 3.74 -3.08
C PHE A 41 2.66 2.69 -2.87
N MET A 42 3.02 1.46 -2.50
CA MET A 42 2.07 0.41 -2.18
C MET A 42 1.20 0.80 -0.96
N ILE A 43 1.79 1.36 0.07
CA ILE A 43 1.05 1.86 1.26
C ILE A 43 0.09 2.99 0.86
N TRP A 44 0.55 3.95 0.06
CA TRP A 44 -0.29 5.04 -0.43
C TRP A 44 -1.46 4.51 -1.27
N SER A 45 -1.21 3.54 -2.16
CA SER A 45 -2.25 2.92 -3.00
C SER A 45 -3.31 2.18 -2.17
N MET A 46 -2.91 1.61 -1.03
CA MET A 46 -3.83 0.95 -0.11
C MET A 46 -4.77 1.96 0.56
N GLN A 47 -4.23 3.09 1.02
CA GLN A 47 -5.04 4.18 1.60
C GLN A 47 -6.00 4.78 0.57
N PHE A 48 -5.53 5.00 -0.66
CA PHE A 48 -6.37 5.47 -1.76
C PHE A 48 -7.50 4.46 -2.08
N SER A 49 -7.15 3.17 -2.19
CA SER A 49 -8.11 2.11 -2.47
C SER A 49 -9.16 1.97 -1.38
N TRP A 50 -8.77 2.14 -0.12
CA TRP A 50 -9.70 2.15 1.01
C TRP A 50 -10.68 3.33 0.95
N GLY A 51 -10.20 4.53 0.62
CA GLY A 51 -11.06 5.71 0.45
C GLY A 51 -12.10 5.51 -0.67
N VAL A 52 -11.68 4.96 -1.81
CA VAL A 52 -12.59 4.63 -2.92
C VAL A 52 -13.58 3.52 -2.52
N ALA A 53 -13.12 2.49 -1.81
CA ALA A 53 -13.98 1.42 -1.32
C ALA A 53 -15.07 1.94 -0.38
N HIS A 54 -14.74 2.87 0.52
CA HIS A 54 -15.72 3.51 1.39
C HIS A 54 -16.77 4.29 0.59
N ALA A 55 -16.33 5.08 -0.40
CA ALA A 55 -17.25 5.84 -1.26
C ALA A 55 -18.20 4.93 -2.05
N ILE A 56 -17.72 3.76 -2.52
CA ILE A 56 -18.55 2.76 -3.21
C ILE A 56 -19.57 2.14 -2.24
N LEU A 57 -19.15 1.77 -1.02
CA LEU A 57 -20.04 1.20 -0.02
C LEU A 57 -21.14 2.17 0.42
N ASP A 58 -20.82 3.45 0.58
CA ASP A 58 -21.79 4.50 0.88
C ASP A 58 -22.80 4.67 -0.27
N GLN A 59 -22.34 4.66 -1.53
CA GLN A 59 -23.21 4.72 -2.69
C GLN A 59 -24.14 3.51 -2.83
N LEU A 60 -23.65 2.31 -2.49
CA LEU A 60 -24.44 1.08 -2.50
C LEU A 60 -25.44 0.98 -1.34
N ASN A 61 -25.38 1.93 -0.38
CA ASN A 61 -26.26 2.00 0.79
C ASN A 61 -26.35 0.65 1.52
N ILE A 62 -25.22 -0.07 1.61
CA ILE A 62 -25.14 -1.41 2.20
C ILE A 62 -25.61 -1.38 3.65
N SER A 63 -25.34 -0.30 4.38
CA SER A 63 -25.80 -0.09 5.75
C SER A 63 -27.34 -0.11 5.86
N ALA A 64 -28.07 0.43 4.89
CA ALA A 64 -29.54 0.36 4.89
C ALA A 64 -30.05 -1.05 4.59
N GLN A 65 -29.41 -1.77 3.66
CA GLN A 65 -29.80 -3.14 3.30
C GLN A 65 -29.52 -4.14 4.44
N ILE A 66 -28.38 -3.99 5.13
CA ILE A 66 -28.04 -4.82 6.30
C ILE A 66 -29.06 -4.59 7.43
N ASN A 67 -29.44 -3.35 7.71
CA ASN A 67 -30.45 -3.02 8.72
C ASN A 67 -31.85 -3.54 8.32
N GLN A 68 -32.19 -3.52 7.04
CA GLN A 68 -33.47 -4.02 6.53
C GLN A 68 -33.53 -5.56 6.59
N LEU A 69 -32.43 -6.26 6.30
CA LEU A 69 -32.33 -7.71 6.47
C LEU A 69 -32.30 -8.10 7.96
N TRP A 70 -31.69 -7.27 8.82
CA TRP A 70 -31.73 -7.44 10.27
C TRP A 70 -33.11 -7.26 10.87
N GLY A 71 -33.87 -6.27 10.40
CA GLY A 71 -35.25 -6.05 10.83
C GLY A 71 -36.20 -7.21 10.49
N ASN A 72 -35.81 -8.09 9.57
CA ASN A 72 -36.57 -9.30 9.20
C ASN A 72 -36.11 -10.56 9.95
N ALA A 73 -35.02 -10.50 10.71
CA ALA A 73 -34.54 -11.65 11.49
C ALA A 73 -35.23 -11.71 12.86
N ASP A 74 -35.58 -12.93 13.27
CA ASP A 74 -36.31 -13.20 14.51
C ASP A 74 -35.61 -12.59 15.74
N ALA A 75 -36.39 -11.98 16.64
CA ALA A 75 -35.92 -11.10 17.70
C ALA A 75 -34.92 -11.77 18.66
N THR A 76 -35.05 -13.08 18.88
CA THR A 76 -34.10 -13.87 19.66
C THR A 76 -32.76 -14.01 18.95
N VAL A 77 -32.76 -14.29 17.64
CA VAL A 77 -31.55 -14.45 16.82
C VAL A 77 -30.85 -13.11 16.62
N ALA A 78 -31.61 -12.02 16.46
CA ALA A 78 -31.08 -10.66 16.40
C ALA A 78 -30.36 -10.26 17.71
N GLY A 79 -30.90 -10.64 18.87
CA GLY A 79 -30.25 -10.40 20.17
C GLY A 79 -28.88 -11.09 20.29
N TRP A 80 -28.80 -12.36 19.90
CA TRP A 80 -27.53 -13.12 19.92
C TRP A 80 -26.51 -12.63 18.90
N LEU A 81 -26.94 -12.26 17.68
CA LEU A 81 -26.01 -11.73 16.67
C LEU A 81 -25.54 -10.30 16.95
N THR A 82 -26.35 -9.49 17.62
CA THR A 82 -25.93 -8.16 18.11
C THR A 82 -24.90 -8.32 19.22
N PHE A 83 -25.10 -9.28 20.14
CA PHE A 83 -24.11 -9.63 21.16
C PHE A 83 -22.77 -10.09 20.56
N LEU A 84 -22.83 -10.86 19.47
CA LEU A 84 -21.65 -11.33 18.74
C LEU A 84 -21.04 -10.27 17.79
N ARG A 85 -21.61 -9.06 17.69
CA ARG A 85 -21.17 -7.98 16.79
C ARG A 85 -21.04 -8.43 15.32
N VAL A 86 -21.87 -9.39 14.91
CA VAL A 86 -21.89 -9.88 13.52
C VAL A 86 -22.19 -8.78 12.50
N PRO A 87 -23.11 -7.82 12.73
CA PRO A 87 -23.31 -6.72 11.78
C PRO A 87 -22.06 -5.84 11.63
N ASP A 88 -21.33 -5.56 12.71
CA ASP A 88 -20.06 -4.81 12.65
C ASP A 88 -19.00 -5.59 11.86
N ALA A 89 -18.90 -6.90 12.11
CA ALA A 89 -17.97 -7.78 11.42
C ALA A 89 -18.30 -7.91 9.92
N MET A 90 -19.58 -7.97 9.54
CA MET A 90 -20.00 -7.96 8.13
C MET A 90 -19.62 -6.66 7.42
N ASN A 91 -19.83 -5.51 8.06
CA ASN A 91 -19.39 -4.22 7.51
C ASN A 91 -17.87 -4.17 7.32
N MET A 92 -17.10 -4.71 8.28
CA MET A 92 -15.64 -4.82 8.16
C MET A 92 -15.20 -5.76 7.03
N VAL A 93 -15.84 -6.93 6.89
CA VAL A 93 -15.52 -7.87 5.81
C VAL A 93 -15.87 -7.32 4.43
N LEU A 94 -17.00 -6.62 4.30
CA LEU A 94 -17.40 -5.99 3.04
C LEU A 94 -16.46 -4.85 2.67
N SER A 95 -16.08 -3.99 3.63
CA SER A 95 -15.09 -2.92 3.38
C SER A 95 -13.70 -3.47 3.05
N ALA A 96 -13.25 -4.52 3.72
CA ALA A 96 -12.01 -5.20 3.37
C ALA A 96 -12.07 -5.86 1.98
N GLY A 97 -13.19 -6.49 1.63
CA GLY A 97 -13.43 -7.12 0.34
C GLY A 97 -13.43 -6.12 -0.82
N VAL A 98 -14.14 -5.00 -0.67
CA VAL A 98 -14.18 -3.93 -1.67
C VAL A 98 -12.81 -3.24 -1.75
N THR A 99 -12.12 -3.00 -0.64
CA THR A 99 -10.75 -2.44 -0.65
C THR A 99 -9.79 -3.35 -1.43
N LYS A 100 -9.85 -4.67 -1.22
CA LYS A 100 -9.05 -5.64 -1.99
C LYS A 100 -9.42 -5.65 -3.48
N PHE A 101 -10.71 -5.53 -3.81
CA PHE A 101 -11.18 -5.43 -5.18
C PHE A 101 -10.66 -4.16 -5.87
N VAL A 102 -10.71 -3.01 -5.18
CA VAL A 102 -10.16 -1.75 -5.68
C VAL A 102 -8.64 -1.84 -5.83
N MET A 103 -7.91 -2.40 -4.86
CA MET A 103 -6.46 -2.63 -5.02
C MET A 103 -6.12 -3.52 -6.22
N ARG A 104 -6.92 -4.55 -6.50
CA ARG A 104 -6.79 -5.38 -7.70
C ARG A 104 -7.03 -4.58 -8.99
N MET A 105 -8.02 -3.69 -9.00
CA MET A 105 -8.32 -2.84 -10.15
C MET A 105 -7.26 -1.76 -10.40
N VAL A 106 -6.63 -1.25 -9.34
CA VAL A 106 -5.53 -0.26 -9.43
C VAL A 106 -4.19 -0.94 -9.80
N GLY A 107 -4.15 -2.27 -9.87
CA GLY A 107 -3.01 -3.03 -10.43
C GLY A 107 -1.90 -3.37 -9.44
N PHE A 108 -2.15 -3.32 -8.13
CA PHE A 108 -1.14 -3.57 -7.08
C PHE A 108 -1.50 -4.72 -6.13
N ALA A 109 -2.20 -5.75 -6.62
CA ALA A 109 -2.54 -6.95 -5.85
C ALA A 109 -1.99 -8.23 -6.48
#